data_AF-A0A453MAY1-F1
#
_entry.id   AF-A0A453MAY1-F1
#
_cell.length_a   1.000
_cell.length_b   1.000
_cell.length_c   1.000
_cell.angle_alpha   90.00
_cell.angle_beta   90.00
_cell.angle_gamma   90.00
#
_symmetry.space_group_name_H-M   'P 1'
#
loop_
_entity.id
_entity.type
_entity.pdbx_description
1 polymer ?
#
loop_
_entity_poly.entity_id
_entity_poly.type
_entity_poly.pdbx_seq_one_letter_code
_entity_poly.pdbx_strand_id
1 'polypeptide(L)' 'MGMEESAGGAARQAKESLELAFQMSQILDTGLDRHTLSLLMALCDRGANPEALA' A
#
# COMPACT_ATOMS: atom_id res chain seq x y z
N MET A 1 -4.99 -18.52 -22.48
CA MET A 1 -4.53 -17.17 -22.10
C MET A 1 -4.78 -17.02 -20.61
N GLY A 2 -3.75 -16.87 -19.76
CA GLY A 2 -3.97 -16.63 -18.33
C GLY A 2 -2.83 -16.98 -17.37
N MET A 3 -1.87 -17.83 -17.77
CA MET A 3 -0.68 -18.12 -16.93
C MET A 3 0.46 -17.09 -17.11
N GLU A 4 0.21 -16.00 -17.83
CA GLU A 4 1.16 -14.88 -18.02
C GLU A 4 1.02 -13.79 -16.96
N GLU A 5 0.07 -13.88 -16.02
CA GLU A 5 0.02 -13.04 -14.82
C GLU A 5 1.05 -13.52 -13.76
N SER A 6 2.23 -13.89 -14.25
CA SER A 6 3.31 -14.51 -13.50
C SER A 6 4.16 -13.41 -12.88
N ALA A 7 4.00 -13.20 -11.56
CA ALA A 7 4.79 -12.32 -10.66
C ALA A 7 4.88 -10.82 -10.98
N GLY A 8 5.07 -10.41 -12.24
CA GLY A 8 5.14 -9.01 -12.67
C GLY A 8 3.81 -8.26 -12.55
N GLY A 9 2.69 -8.96 -12.73
CA GLY A 9 1.34 -8.41 -12.55
C GLY A 9 1.05 -8.04 -11.09
N ALA A 10 1.43 -8.89 -10.15
CA ALA A 10 1.26 -8.66 -8.71
C ALA A 10 2.13 -7.49 -8.21
N ALA A 11 3.39 -7.41 -8.66
CA ALA A 11 4.28 -6.30 -8.31
C ALA A 11 3.76 -4.95 -8.86
N ARG A 12 3.19 -4.95 -10.06
CA ARG A 12 2.57 -3.75 -10.65
C ARG A 12 1.33 -3.32 -9.87
N GLN A 13 0.45 -4.25 -9.54
CA GLN A 13 -0.75 -3.98 -8.74
C GLN A 13 -0.38 -3.41 -7.36
N ALA A 14 0.58 -4.02 -6.66
CA ALA A 14 1.05 -3.53 -5.36
C ALA A 14 1.60 -2.10 -5.43
N LYS A 15 2.34 -1.77 -6.50
CA LYS A 15 2.83 -0.41 -6.74
C LYS A 15 1.67 0.56 -6.93
N GLU A 16 0.71 0.24 -7.79
CA GLU A 16 -0.47 1.08 -8.07
C GLU A 16 -1.32 1.30 -6.80
N SER A 17 -1.54 0.26 -6.00
CA SER A 17 -2.21 0.37 -4.70
C SER A 17 -1.49 1.31 -3.74
N LEU A 18 -0.16 1.24 -3.67
CA LEU A 18 0.64 2.14 -2.84
C LEU A 18 0.57 3.59 -3.33
N GLU A 19 0.56 3.83 -4.65
CA GLU A 19 0.42 5.19 -5.19
C GLU A 19 -0.94 5.80 -4.87
N LEU A 20 -2.01 5.01 -5.00
CA LEU A 20 -3.37 5.44 -4.67
C LEU A 20 -3.50 5.75 -3.17
N ALA A 21 -2.97 4.87 -2.31
CA ALA A 21 -2.96 5.09 -0.87
C ALA A 21 -2.21 6.38 -0.49
N PHE A 22 -1.09 6.67 -1.17
CA PHE A 22 -0.33 7.90 -0.94
C PHE A 22 -1.09 9.15 -1.40
N GLN A 23 -1.81 9.09 -2.53
CA GLN A 23 -2.66 10.20 -2.94
C GLN A 23 -3.77 10.48 -1.91
N MET A 24 -4.38 9.43 -1.35
CA MET A 24 -5.37 9.58 -0.28
C MET A 24 -4.75 10.19 0.98
N SER A 25 -3.54 9.78 1.37
CA SER A 25 -2.85 10.30 2.56
C SER A 25 -2.52 11.80 2.43
N GLN A 26 -2.21 12.27 1.22
CA GLN A 26 -1.98 13.69 0.91
C GLN A 26 -3.29 14.49 0.92
N ILE A 27 -4.39 13.95 0.39
CA ILE A 27 -5.71 14.61 0.39
C ILE A 27 -6.22 14.81 1.82
N LEU A 28 -5.98 13.82 2.69
CA LEU A 28 -6.37 13.85 4.09
C LEU A 28 -5.36 14.59 4.99
N ASP A 29 -4.29 15.15 4.41
CA ASP A 29 -3.19 15.85 5.09
C ASP A 29 -2.64 15.07 6.31
N THR A 30 -2.49 13.75 6.15
CA THR A 30 -2.02 12.85 7.22
C THR A 30 -0.55 13.03 7.60
N GLY A 31 0.22 13.77 6.78
CA GLY A 31 1.66 13.96 6.97
C GLY A 31 2.52 12.71 6.73
N LEU A 32 1.94 11.62 6.20
CA LEU A 32 2.66 10.36 5.96
C LEU A 32 3.49 10.42 4.68
N ASP A 33 4.78 10.10 4.78
CA ASP A 33 5.64 9.89 3.62
C ASP A 33 5.46 8.49 3.02
N ARG A 34 5.92 8.30 1.77
CA ARG A 34 5.74 7.05 1.02
C ARG A 34 6.39 5.83 1.69
N HIS A 35 7.50 6.01 2.41
CA HIS A 35 8.17 4.91 3.10
C HIS A 35 7.34 4.46 4.31
N THR A 36 6.89 5.42 5.13
CA THR A 36 6.04 5.16 6.28
C THR A 36 4.73 4.49 5.87
N LEU A 37 4.07 5.00 4.83
CA LEU A 37 2.84 4.39 4.31
C LEU A 37 3.04 2.96 3.83
N SER A 38 4.15 2.68 3.14
CA SER A 38 4.49 1.32 2.69
C SER A 38 4.68 0.37 3.87
N LEU A 39 5.26 0.85 4.97
CA LEU A 39 5.46 0.05 6.18
C LEU A 39 4.12 -0.24 6.87
N LEU A 40 3.25 0.76 7.00
CA LEU A 40 1.90 0.61 7.55
C LEU A 40 1.08 -0.40 6.76
N MET A 41 1.09 -0.31 5.42
CA MET A 41 0.41 -1.30 4.57
C MET A 41 0.94 -2.72 4.79
N ALA A 42 2.27 -2.89 4.91
CA ALA A 42 2.88 -4.20 5.17
C ALA A 42 2.60 -4.74 6.60
N LEU A 43 2.33 -3.87 7.56
CA LEU A 43 1.90 -4.24 8.91
C LEU A 43 0.41 -4.61 8.93
N CYS A 44 -0.44 -3.83 8.25
CA CYS A 44 -1.86 -4.13 8.10
C CYS A 44 -2.08 -5.47 7.37
N ASP A 45 -1.28 -5.78 6.35
CA ASP A 45 -1.31 -7.07 5.64
C ASP A 45 -0.94 -8.27 6.53
N ARG A 46 -0.15 -8.02 7.60
CA ARG A 46 0.17 -9.00 8.65
C ARG A 46 -0.88 -9.08 9.77
N GLY A 47 -1.98 -8.34 9.65
CA GLY A 47 -3.06 -8.31 10.65
C GLY A 47 -2.84 -7.34 11.80
N ALA A 48 -1.92 -6.38 11.68
CA ALA A 48 -1.81 -5.30 12.66
C ALA A 48 -3.09 -4.42 12.62
N ASN A 49 -3.56 -3.99 13.80
CA ASN A 49 -4.70 -3.09 13.89
C ASN A 49 -4.28 -1.68 13.44
N PRO A 50 -4.90 -1.10 12.37
CA PRO A 50 -4.58 0.24 11.90
C PRO A 50 -4.82 1.35 12.95
N GLU A 51 -5.79 1.18 13.85
CA GLU A 51 -6.05 2.15 14.92
C GLU A 51 -4.94 2.16 15.99
N ALA A 52 -4.21 1.05 16.15
CA ALA A 52 -3.07 0.98 17.05
C ALA A 52 -1.77 1.51 16.41
N LEU A 53 -1.80 1.77 15.10
CA LEU A 53 -0.67 2.30 14.32
C LEU A 53 -0.77 3.81 14.06
N ALA A 54 -1.93 4.42 14.35
CA ALA A 54 -2.23 5.85 14.19
C ALA A 54 -1.86 6.66 15.44
#